data_AF-A0A372G625-F1
#
_entry.id   AF-A0A372G625-F1
#
_cell.length_a   1.000
_cell.length_b   1.000
_cell.length_c   1.000
_cell.angle_alpha   90.00
_cell.angle_beta   90.00
_cell.angle_gamma   90.00
#
_symmetry.space_group_name_H-M   'P 1'
#
loop_
_entity.id
_entity.type
_entity.pdbx_description
1 polymer ?
#
loop_
_entity_poly.entity_id
_entity_poly.type
_entity_poly.pdbx_seq_one_letter_code
_entity_poly.pdbx_strand_id
1 'polypeptide(L)'
;MPIRLGTGLRIGAVTAAACVAATLTLTGPAAAAEPRPDNPNGATVAIASNTVAPGGTIAFTGTGFVNDDGSGSVVIVKINDGAIRDSSGSDIFAEVTAADTTGDISGSVTVPADLTGGGHWLRMLTGAGAGDAVRSVHTERFTVAVPVVPTVTLATDAVPAGTSLSASGTNFPASTTVTVKLNRGATLTTFTTDAAGSFSGEAVPVPDDTEAGSHTLNFLAAGGVSVPVPFTVVAEPGGASTSITITTVVSDTGALSLRADANSVLLSNPQVSPELDALVSTGALPTVTVSDLRAADPGWSVSGQVGDFTGAAGTIDGKHLGWTPELEEAAPGQTVVAGSPVAAGTGLKSGATLGTAAAGSGRGTAKLGAGLELRMPTTVAPGSYSTTMTLTAI
;
A
#
# COMPACT_ATOMS: atom_id res chain seq x y z
N MET A 1 -48.19 -15.85 48.22
CA MET A 1 -48.37 -16.98 47.28
C MET A 1 -47.69 -16.60 45.96
N PRO A 2 -46.46 -17.07 45.68
CA PRO A 2 -45.77 -16.79 44.43
C PRO A 2 -45.79 -18.03 43.49
N ILE A 3 -46.06 -17.82 42.21
CA ILE A 3 -45.88 -18.77 41.09
C ILE A 3 -45.21 -17.93 39.98
N ARG A 4 -43.89 -18.03 39.75
CA ARG A 4 -43.17 -18.87 38.74
C ARG A 4 -43.79 -18.75 37.33
N LEU A 5 -43.10 -18.53 36.20
CA LEU A 5 -41.77 -18.93 35.74
C LEU A 5 -41.53 -18.24 34.36
N GLY A 6 -40.27 -18.08 33.91
CA GLY A 6 -39.99 -17.80 32.48
C GLY A 6 -38.70 -17.07 32.14
N THR A 7 -37.55 -17.76 32.28
CA THR A 7 -36.39 -17.78 31.33
C THR A 7 -35.95 -16.46 30.67
N GLY A 8 -34.77 -15.86 30.90
CA GLY A 8 -33.46 -16.46 31.15
C GLY A 8 -32.70 -16.71 29.83
N LEU A 9 -32.31 -15.65 29.10
CA LEU A 9 -31.37 -15.78 27.97
C LEU A 9 -30.02 -15.19 28.39
N ARG A 10 -29.14 -16.09 28.84
CA ARG A 10 -27.71 -15.81 29.05
C ARG A 10 -27.03 -15.86 27.69
N ILE A 11 -26.31 -14.80 27.34
CA ILE A 11 -25.38 -14.77 26.21
C ILE A 11 -24.28 -15.79 26.53
N GLY A 12 -24.34 -16.93 25.84
CA GLY A 12 -23.32 -17.96 25.88
C GLY A 12 -22.06 -17.45 25.19
N ALA A 13 -20.92 -17.54 25.88
CA ALA A 13 -19.61 -17.40 25.27
C ALA A 13 -19.49 -18.41 24.12
N VAL A 14 -19.14 -17.92 22.93
CA VAL A 14 -18.78 -18.77 21.79
C VAL A 14 -17.41 -19.36 22.13
N THR A 15 -17.43 -20.62 22.55
CA THR A 15 -16.25 -21.46 22.70
C THR A 15 -15.58 -21.60 21.34
N ALA A 16 -14.33 -21.15 21.24
CA ALA A 16 -13.46 -21.46 20.11
C ALA A 16 -13.36 -22.99 19.99
N ALA A 17 -13.88 -23.55 18.91
CA ALA A 17 -13.65 -24.94 18.56
C ALA A 17 -12.17 -25.08 18.21
N ALA A 18 -11.39 -25.67 19.11
CA ALA A 18 -10.06 -26.15 18.80
C ALA A 18 -10.18 -27.21 17.71
N CYS A 19 -9.78 -26.86 16.49
CA CYS A 19 -9.56 -27.81 15.42
C CYS A 19 -8.47 -28.78 15.90
N VAL A 20 -8.87 -29.98 16.31
CA VAL A 20 -7.93 -31.08 16.55
C VAL A 20 -7.28 -31.34 15.20
N ALA A 21 -5.99 -31.02 15.08
CA ALA A 21 -5.17 -31.51 13.99
C ALA A 21 -5.21 -33.05 14.08
N ALA A 22 -6.02 -33.67 13.22
CA ALA A 22 -5.83 -35.08 12.95
C ALA A 22 -4.41 -35.21 12.40
N THR A 23 -3.51 -35.77 13.22
CA THR A 23 -2.28 -36.35 12.72
C THR A 23 -2.69 -37.45 11.77
N LEU A 24 -2.86 -37.08 10.50
CA LEU A 24 -2.86 -38.03 9.40
C LEU A 24 -1.45 -38.61 9.44
N THR A 25 -1.30 -39.77 10.08
CA THR A 25 -0.09 -40.56 9.88
C THR A 25 -0.04 -40.82 8.39
N LEU A 26 0.85 -40.13 7.68
CA LEU A 26 1.31 -40.61 6.40
C LEU A 26 1.95 -41.95 6.70
N THR A 27 1.14 -43.01 6.60
CA THR A 27 1.67 -44.34 6.35
C THR A 27 2.50 -44.16 5.09
N GLY A 28 3.83 -44.20 5.24
CA GLY A 28 4.71 -44.31 4.08
C GLY A 28 4.20 -45.44 3.18
N PRO A 29 4.48 -45.37 1.86
CA PRO A 29 4.03 -46.41 0.95
C PRO A 29 4.35 -47.77 1.56
N ALA A 30 3.34 -48.65 1.61
CA ALA A 30 3.49 -50.00 2.14
C ALA A 30 4.82 -50.55 1.62
N ALA A 31 5.76 -50.82 2.54
CA ALA A 31 7.07 -51.30 2.16
C ALA A 31 6.86 -52.47 1.19
N ALA A 32 7.37 -52.34 -0.04
CA ALA A 32 7.39 -53.45 -0.98
C ALA A 32 7.91 -54.67 -0.20
N ALA A 33 7.21 -55.81 -0.31
CA ALA A 33 7.62 -57.03 0.37
C ALA A 33 9.12 -57.24 0.19
N GLU A 34 9.81 -57.68 1.24
CA GLU A 34 11.26 -57.90 1.18
C GLU A 34 11.61 -58.76 -0.05
N PRO A 35 12.71 -58.41 -0.77
CA PRO A 35 13.25 -59.24 -1.84
C PRO A 35 13.25 -60.72 -1.48
N ARG A 36 12.86 -61.56 -2.43
CA ARG A 36 13.11 -62.99 -2.30
C ARG A 36 14.62 -63.21 -2.22
N PRO A 37 15.11 -64.11 -1.33
CA PRO A 37 16.52 -64.45 -1.29
C PRO A 37 17.02 -64.94 -2.65
N ASP A 38 18.24 -64.57 -3.00
CA ASP A 38 18.93 -65.11 -4.18
C ASP A 38 19.19 -66.61 -3.97
N ASN A 39 19.20 -67.37 -5.07
CA ASN A 39 19.59 -68.77 -5.04
C ASN A 39 21.13 -68.85 -5.15
N PRO A 40 21.83 -69.77 -4.43
CA PRO A 40 23.29 -69.93 -4.44
C PRO A 40 24.01 -70.12 -5.79
N ASN A 41 23.33 -70.09 -6.94
CA ASN A 41 23.91 -70.40 -8.25
C ASN A 41 24.81 -69.28 -8.85
N GLY A 42 25.15 -68.24 -8.08
CA GLY A 42 26.21 -67.27 -8.45
C GLY A 42 25.89 -66.36 -9.63
N ALA A 43 24.63 -66.26 -10.05
CA ALA A 43 24.21 -65.31 -11.06
C ALA A 43 24.34 -63.88 -10.57
N THR A 44 24.59 -62.95 -11.48
CA THR A 44 24.71 -61.53 -11.15
C THR A 44 23.85 -60.70 -12.08
N VAL A 45 23.33 -59.58 -11.57
CA VAL A 45 22.69 -58.54 -12.38
C VAL A 45 23.25 -57.20 -11.98
N ALA A 46 23.44 -56.34 -12.99
CA ALA A 46 23.71 -54.93 -12.80
C ALA A 46 22.67 -54.12 -13.56
N ILE A 47 22.19 -53.04 -12.95
CA ILE A 47 21.33 -52.05 -13.61
C ILE A 47 22.13 -50.77 -13.89
N ALA A 48 21.87 -50.15 -15.04
CA ALA A 48 22.59 -48.96 -15.47
C ALA A 48 22.31 -47.73 -14.60
N SER A 49 21.11 -47.63 -14.03
CA SER A 49 20.72 -46.63 -13.04
C SER A 49 19.80 -47.27 -12.01
N ASN A 50 20.07 -47.00 -10.74
CA ASN A 50 19.23 -47.46 -9.63
C ASN A 50 18.07 -46.50 -9.30
N THR A 51 17.94 -45.39 -10.04
CA THR A 51 16.83 -44.44 -9.92
C THR A 51 16.22 -44.16 -11.29
N VAL A 52 14.89 -44.19 -11.38
CA VAL A 52 14.15 -44.01 -12.63
C VAL A 52 12.85 -43.25 -12.37
N ALA A 53 12.45 -42.37 -13.29
CA ALA A 53 11.13 -41.72 -13.20
C ALA A 53 10.01 -42.73 -13.55
N PRO A 54 8.77 -42.53 -13.07
CA PRO A 54 7.62 -43.27 -13.57
C PRO A 54 7.54 -43.19 -15.11
N GLY A 55 7.30 -44.31 -15.80
CA GLY A 55 7.32 -44.38 -17.26
C GLY A 55 8.72 -44.50 -17.88
N GLY A 56 9.78 -44.34 -17.08
CA GLY A 56 11.16 -44.48 -17.52
C GLY A 56 11.58 -45.94 -17.74
N THR A 57 12.78 -46.14 -18.28
CA THR A 57 13.31 -47.47 -18.60
C THR A 57 14.57 -47.77 -17.80
N ILE A 58 14.65 -48.98 -17.25
CA ILE A 58 15.81 -49.52 -16.56
C ILE A 58 16.49 -50.51 -17.50
N ALA A 59 17.72 -50.21 -17.91
CA ALA A 59 18.55 -51.18 -18.63
C ALA A 59 19.30 -52.07 -17.63
N PHE A 60 19.39 -53.37 -17.93
CA PHE A 60 20.10 -54.34 -17.11
C PHE A 60 21.00 -55.25 -17.96
N THR A 61 22.05 -55.76 -17.32
CA THR A 61 22.93 -56.82 -17.80
C THR A 61 23.10 -57.86 -16.72
N GLY A 62 23.30 -59.12 -17.07
CA GLY A 62 23.56 -60.17 -16.10
C GLY A 62 24.32 -61.35 -16.67
N THR A 63 24.84 -62.21 -15.79
CA THR A 63 25.63 -63.39 -16.13
C THR A 63 25.21 -64.58 -15.25
N GLY A 64 25.54 -65.81 -15.66
CA GLY A 64 25.27 -67.02 -14.87
C GLY A 64 23.84 -67.57 -14.97
N PHE A 65 23.05 -67.14 -15.96
CA PHE A 65 21.69 -67.64 -16.21
C PHE A 65 21.72 -68.89 -17.12
N VAL A 66 22.21 -70.00 -16.58
CA VAL A 66 22.29 -71.30 -17.27
C VAL A 66 21.39 -72.36 -16.62
N ASN A 67 20.95 -73.33 -17.42
CA ASN A 67 20.25 -74.55 -17.01
C ASN A 67 21.24 -75.57 -16.43
N ASP A 68 20.73 -76.63 -15.80
CA ASP A 68 21.56 -77.71 -15.23
C ASP A 68 22.37 -78.47 -16.29
N ASP A 69 21.94 -78.45 -17.55
CA ASP A 69 22.66 -79.02 -18.70
C ASP A 69 23.69 -78.07 -19.33
N GLY A 70 23.85 -76.86 -18.78
CA GLY A 70 24.78 -75.83 -19.24
C GLY A 70 24.27 -74.98 -20.41
N SER A 71 23.07 -75.22 -20.91
CA SER A 71 22.44 -74.35 -21.92
C SER A 71 21.91 -73.05 -21.29
N GLY A 72 21.79 -71.99 -22.08
CA GLY A 72 21.24 -70.71 -21.61
C GLY A 72 19.78 -70.82 -21.19
N SER A 73 19.43 -70.23 -20.04
CA SER A 73 18.04 -70.19 -19.55
C SER A 73 17.22 -69.09 -20.22
N VAL A 74 15.91 -69.28 -20.28
CA VAL A 74 14.95 -68.18 -20.53
C VAL A 74 14.68 -67.48 -19.21
N VAL A 75 14.92 -66.17 -19.17
CA VAL A 75 14.82 -65.32 -17.99
C VAL A 75 13.60 -64.40 -18.13
N ILE A 76 12.68 -64.53 -17.18
CA ILE A 76 11.54 -63.66 -17.00
C ILE A 76 11.86 -62.62 -15.94
N VAL A 77 11.62 -61.35 -16.25
CA VAL A 77 11.84 -60.23 -15.33
C VAL A 77 10.50 -59.70 -14.85
N LYS A 78 10.32 -59.68 -13.53
CA LYS A 78 9.13 -59.13 -12.87
C LYS A 78 9.50 -57.98 -11.93
N ILE A 79 8.57 -57.08 -11.65
CA ILE A 79 8.75 -56.06 -10.60
C ILE A 79 8.03 -56.54 -9.33
N ASN A 80 8.72 -56.47 -8.18
CA ASN A 80 8.20 -56.82 -6.85
C ASN A 80 7.48 -58.18 -6.84
N ASP A 81 8.13 -59.21 -7.36
CA ASP A 81 7.56 -60.57 -7.45
C ASP A 81 6.23 -60.67 -8.23
N GLY A 82 6.03 -59.81 -9.24
CA GLY A 82 4.80 -59.78 -10.04
C GLY A 82 3.61 -59.09 -9.35
N ALA A 83 3.84 -58.42 -8.21
CA ALA A 83 2.85 -57.57 -7.56
C ALA A 83 2.46 -56.35 -8.41
N ILE A 84 3.34 -55.93 -9.33
CA ILE A 84 3.08 -54.85 -10.29
C ILE A 84 2.72 -55.46 -11.65
N ARG A 85 1.74 -54.86 -12.33
CA ARG A 85 1.35 -55.21 -13.69
C ARG A 85 1.66 -54.07 -14.65
N ASP A 86 1.95 -54.39 -15.89
CA ASP A 86 2.06 -53.40 -16.97
C ASP A 86 0.67 -52.93 -17.45
N SER A 87 0.66 -52.01 -18.43
CA SER A 87 -0.59 -51.47 -19.00
C SER A 87 -1.47 -52.52 -19.71
N SER A 88 -0.92 -53.69 -20.05
CA SER A 88 -1.66 -54.82 -20.63
C SER A 88 -2.19 -55.79 -19.57
N GLY A 89 -1.84 -55.60 -18.30
CA GLY A 89 -2.18 -56.47 -17.18
C GLY A 89 -1.20 -57.63 -16.96
N SER A 90 -0.07 -57.66 -17.69
CA SER A 90 1.00 -58.66 -17.56
C SER A 90 1.87 -58.37 -16.33
N ASP A 91 2.29 -59.40 -15.60
CA ASP A 91 3.30 -59.28 -14.53
C ASP A 91 4.74 -59.55 -15.02
N ILE A 92 4.89 -59.81 -16.33
CA ILE A 92 6.15 -60.04 -17.04
C ILE A 92 6.51 -58.75 -17.78
N PHE A 93 7.64 -58.14 -17.41
CA PHE A 93 8.11 -56.88 -17.97
C PHE A 93 9.22 -57.05 -19.01
N ALA A 94 9.95 -58.16 -18.95
CA ALA A 94 10.89 -58.56 -19.98
C ALA A 94 11.02 -60.09 -19.99
N GLU A 95 11.24 -60.65 -21.17
CA GLU A 95 11.65 -62.03 -21.38
C GLU A 95 12.94 -61.99 -22.20
N VAL A 96 14.02 -62.56 -21.66
CA VAL A 96 15.34 -62.54 -22.27
C VAL A 96 15.91 -63.95 -22.25
N THR A 97 16.36 -64.45 -23.39
CA THR A 97 17.06 -65.74 -23.47
C THR A 97 18.56 -65.50 -23.35
N ALA A 98 19.23 -66.22 -22.45
CA ALA A 98 20.69 -66.18 -22.37
C ALA A 98 21.31 -66.72 -23.66
N ALA A 99 22.25 -65.97 -24.23
CA ALA A 99 22.66 -66.15 -25.63
C ALA A 99 23.53 -67.40 -25.88
N ASP A 100 24.15 -67.96 -24.83
CA ASP A 100 25.18 -68.99 -24.93
C ASP A 100 25.29 -69.83 -23.63
N THR A 101 26.36 -70.62 -23.52
CA THR A 101 26.69 -71.43 -22.34
C THR A 101 27.31 -70.63 -21.18
N THR A 102 27.56 -69.32 -21.32
CA THR A 102 28.05 -68.47 -20.21
C THR A 102 26.90 -67.85 -19.42
N GLY A 103 25.69 -67.82 -20.00
CA GLY A 103 24.48 -67.38 -19.31
C GLY A 103 24.32 -65.85 -19.30
N ASP A 104 24.90 -65.17 -20.30
CA ASP A 104 24.89 -63.71 -20.38
C ASP A 104 23.55 -63.19 -20.93
N ILE A 105 23.01 -62.16 -20.29
CA ILE A 105 21.77 -61.49 -20.67
C ILE A 105 21.93 -59.98 -20.70
N SER A 106 21.20 -59.33 -21.60
CA SER A 106 20.98 -57.88 -21.59
C SER A 106 19.53 -57.58 -21.96
N GLY A 107 18.95 -56.56 -21.36
CA GLY A 107 17.57 -56.20 -21.61
C GLY A 107 17.19 -54.90 -20.91
N SER A 108 15.91 -54.57 -21.00
CA SER A 108 15.36 -53.40 -20.34
C SER A 108 13.95 -53.64 -19.84
N VAL A 109 13.62 -52.99 -18.72
CA VAL A 109 12.26 -52.95 -18.15
C VAL A 109 11.76 -51.51 -18.20
N THR A 110 10.60 -51.29 -18.84
CA THR A 110 9.88 -50.02 -18.74
C THR A 110 9.01 -50.03 -17.49
N VAL A 111 9.22 -49.05 -16.62
CA VAL A 111 8.47 -48.90 -15.38
C VAL A 111 7.09 -48.31 -15.70
N PRO A 112 5.99 -48.82 -15.10
CA PRO A 112 4.66 -48.22 -15.30
C PRO A 112 4.64 -46.73 -14.94
N ALA A 113 3.93 -45.93 -15.74
CA ALA A 113 3.82 -44.48 -15.54
C ALA A 113 3.07 -44.09 -14.25
N ASP A 114 2.25 -45.00 -13.73
CA ASP A 114 1.45 -44.88 -12.52
C ASP A 114 2.08 -45.56 -11.30
N LEU A 115 3.27 -46.17 -11.45
CA LEU A 115 3.95 -46.81 -10.32
C LEU A 115 4.32 -45.75 -9.27
N THR A 116 3.84 -45.95 -8.04
CA THR A 116 4.11 -45.05 -6.91
C THR A 116 5.61 -44.94 -6.66
N GLY A 117 6.11 -43.73 -6.42
CA GLY A 117 7.51 -43.52 -6.07
C GLY A 117 7.92 -44.23 -4.77
N GLY A 118 9.16 -44.72 -4.72
CA GLY A 118 9.66 -45.51 -3.60
C GLY A 118 10.66 -46.59 -4.03
N GLY A 119 11.00 -47.48 -3.08
CA GLY A 119 11.89 -48.60 -3.34
C GLY A 119 11.16 -49.79 -3.95
N HIS A 120 11.71 -50.32 -5.03
CA HIS A 120 11.22 -51.49 -5.76
C HIS A 120 12.39 -52.44 -6.06
N TRP A 121 12.08 -53.59 -6.63
CA TRP A 121 13.09 -54.54 -7.04
C TRP A 121 12.65 -55.34 -8.27
N LEU A 122 13.62 -55.70 -9.10
CA LEU A 122 13.47 -56.61 -10.23
C LEU A 122 13.73 -58.03 -9.74
N ARG A 123 12.81 -58.95 -10.05
CA ARG A 123 12.99 -60.39 -9.84
C ARG A 123 13.39 -61.05 -11.15
N MET A 124 14.51 -61.75 -11.13
CA MET A 124 14.95 -62.57 -12.26
C MET A 124 14.55 -64.01 -12.01
N LEU A 125 13.66 -64.53 -12.85
CA LEU A 125 13.15 -65.90 -12.81
C LEU A 125 13.66 -66.67 -14.03
N THR A 126 14.21 -67.85 -13.84
CA THR A 126 14.39 -68.81 -14.96
C THR A 126 13.26 -69.84 -14.93
N GLY A 127 13.25 -70.82 -15.85
CA GLY A 127 12.24 -71.88 -15.87
C GLY A 127 11.05 -71.66 -16.78
N ALA A 128 11.11 -70.68 -17.70
CA ALA A 128 10.05 -70.43 -18.68
C ALA A 128 10.10 -71.36 -19.91
N GLY A 129 11.22 -72.08 -20.11
CA GLY A 129 11.41 -73.06 -21.19
C GLY A 129 11.06 -74.51 -20.80
N ALA A 130 10.79 -75.36 -21.79
CA ALA A 130 10.49 -76.78 -21.55
C ALA A 130 11.70 -77.52 -20.96
N GLY A 131 11.56 -78.05 -19.74
CA GLY A 131 12.61 -78.80 -19.03
C GLY A 131 13.39 -78.00 -17.98
N ASP A 132 13.12 -76.71 -17.82
CA ASP A 132 13.79 -75.84 -16.85
C ASP A 132 12.88 -75.57 -15.64
N ALA A 133 13.39 -75.76 -14.42
CA ALA A 133 12.61 -75.55 -13.20
C ALA A 133 12.55 -74.06 -12.85
N VAL A 134 11.35 -73.56 -12.54
CA VAL A 134 11.15 -72.16 -12.14
C VAL A 134 11.90 -71.86 -10.84
N ARG A 135 12.91 -70.99 -10.92
CA ARG A 135 13.73 -70.57 -9.77
C ARG A 135 13.88 -69.05 -9.75
N SER A 136 13.87 -68.49 -8.54
CA SER A 136 14.42 -67.15 -8.28
C SER A 136 15.92 -67.26 -8.42
N VAL A 137 16.51 -66.48 -9.32
CA VAL A 137 17.96 -66.56 -9.54
C VAL A 137 18.67 -65.36 -8.94
N HIS A 138 18.11 -64.15 -9.09
CA HIS A 138 18.67 -62.92 -8.55
C HIS A 138 17.58 -61.87 -8.32
N THR A 139 17.81 -60.96 -7.37
CA THR A 139 17.00 -59.75 -7.17
C THR A 139 17.86 -58.49 -7.21
N GLU A 140 17.44 -57.50 -8.01
CA GLU A 140 18.14 -56.20 -8.10
C GLU A 140 17.24 -55.05 -7.67
N ARG A 141 17.72 -54.16 -6.78
CA ARG A 141 16.91 -53.07 -6.23
C ARG A 141 16.99 -51.81 -7.09
N PHE A 142 15.87 -51.11 -7.21
CA PHE A 142 15.83 -49.79 -7.82
C PHE A 142 14.85 -48.87 -7.09
N THR A 143 14.92 -47.59 -7.36
CA THR A 143 14.04 -46.56 -6.79
C THR A 143 13.26 -45.90 -7.91
N VAL A 144 11.95 -45.85 -7.77
CA VAL A 144 11.10 -44.99 -8.60
C VAL A 144 11.12 -43.61 -7.97
N ALA A 145 11.58 -42.61 -8.73
CA ALA A 145 11.61 -41.24 -8.28
C ALA A 145 10.18 -40.78 -7.94
N VAL A 146 10.01 -40.16 -6.78
CA VAL A 146 8.74 -39.52 -6.42
C VAL A 146 8.64 -38.25 -7.26
N PRO A 147 7.59 -38.08 -8.09
CA PRO A 147 7.40 -36.84 -8.84
C PRO A 147 7.21 -35.69 -7.85
N VAL A 148 8.12 -34.71 -7.88
CA VAL A 148 8.01 -33.50 -7.08
C VAL A 148 7.02 -32.56 -7.75
N VAL A 149 5.84 -32.41 -7.15
CA VAL A 149 4.80 -31.52 -7.66
C VAL A 149 5.00 -30.13 -7.05
N PRO A 150 5.10 -29.06 -7.86
CA PRO A 150 5.13 -27.69 -7.38
C PRO A 150 3.88 -27.39 -6.55
N THR A 151 4.07 -26.81 -5.37
CA THR A 151 2.96 -26.44 -4.47
C THR A 151 3.08 -24.99 -4.04
N VAL A 152 1.93 -24.36 -3.82
CA VAL A 152 1.83 -22.99 -3.31
C VAL A 152 0.74 -22.94 -2.24
N THR A 153 1.01 -22.24 -1.16
CA THR A 153 0.09 -21.96 -0.06
C THR A 153 -0.01 -20.46 0.15
N LEU A 154 -1.23 -19.97 0.36
CA LEU A 154 -1.47 -18.59 0.78
C LEU A 154 -1.62 -18.53 2.30
N ALA A 155 -1.15 -17.45 2.91
CA ALA A 155 -1.33 -17.21 4.35
C ALA A 155 -2.81 -17.02 4.74
N THR A 156 -3.63 -16.52 3.82
CA THR A 156 -5.08 -16.41 3.90
C THR A 156 -5.67 -16.73 2.53
N ASP A 157 -6.87 -17.30 2.48
CA ASP A 157 -7.61 -17.60 1.26
C ASP A 157 -8.65 -16.52 0.91
N ALA A 158 -8.72 -15.46 1.71
CA ALA A 158 -9.62 -14.31 1.50
C ALA A 158 -8.95 -12.98 1.86
N VAL A 159 -9.08 -11.99 0.96
CA VAL A 159 -8.59 -10.62 1.16
C VAL A 159 -9.49 -9.58 0.47
N PRO A 160 -9.55 -8.33 0.96
CA PRO A 160 -10.16 -7.22 0.22
C PRO A 160 -9.36 -6.88 -1.06
N ALA A 161 -10.04 -6.34 -2.07
CA ALA A 161 -9.37 -5.73 -3.22
C ALA A 161 -8.44 -4.58 -2.76
N GLY A 162 -7.33 -4.38 -3.46
CA GLY A 162 -6.32 -3.37 -3.11
C GLY A 162 -5.37 -3.73 -1.98
N THR A 163 -5.42 -4.98 -1.50
CA THR A 163 -4.49 -5.51 -0.51
C THR A 163 -3.56 -6.56 -1.14
N SER A 164 -2.63 -7.11 -0.35
CA SER A 164 -1.71 -8.15 -0.81
C SER A 164 -1.92 -9.46 -0.05
N LEU A 165 -1.90 -10.57 -0.80
CA LEU A 165 -1.76 -11.91 -0.26
C LEU A 165 -0.28 -12.22 0.01
N SER A 166 0.00 -13.07 1.00
CA SER A 166 1.34 -13.61 1.23
C SER A 166 1.37 -15.05 0.76
N ALA A 167 2.26 -15.37 -0.19
CA ALA A 167 2.36 -16.68 -0.82
C ALA A 167 3.71 -17.34 -0.52
N SER A 168 3.67 -18.64 -0.26
CA SER A 168 4.86 -19.49 -0.11
C SER A 168 4.73 -20.72 -0.98
N GLY A 169 5.82 -21.19 -1.57
CA GLY A 169 5.79 -22.35 -2.45
C GLY A 169 7.10 -23.13 -2.49
N THR A 170 7.00 -24.39 -2.91
CA THR A 170 8.11 -25.36 -2.96
C THR A 170 8.03 -26.22 -4.22
N ASN A 171 9.12 -26.94 -4.52
CA ASN A 171 9.26 -27.86 -5.66
C ASN A 171 9.16 -27.19 -7.04
N PHE A 172 9.34 -25.87 -7.12
CA PHE A 172 9.52 -25.18 -8.40
C PHE A 172 10.93 -25.44 -8.95
N PRO A 173 11.20 -25.18 -10.24
CA PRO A 173 12.58 -25.19 -10.73
C PRO A 173 13.46 -24.24 -9.91
N ALA A 174 14.67 -24.67 -9.57
CA ALA A 174 15.60 -23.89 -8.77
C ALA A 174 16.04 -22.62 -9.50
N SER A 175 16.23 -21.52 -8.75
CA SER A 175 16.73 -20.24 -9.26
C SER A 175 16.00 -19.73 -10.51
N THR A 176 14.68 -19.92 -10.55
CA THR A 176 13.83 -19.58 -11.68
C THR A 176 12.89 -18.43 -11.35
N THR A 177 12.51 -17.66 -12.36
CA THR A 177 11.47 -16.63 -12.21
C THR A 177 10.09 -17.28 -12.16
N VAL A 178 9.33 -16.94 -11.13
CA VAL A 178 7.90 -17.22 -11.00
C VAL A 178 7.13 -15.97 -11.36
N THR A 179 6.16 -16.10 -12.28
CA THR A 179 5.23 -15.05 -12.68
C THR A 179 3.86 -15.34 -12.11
N VAL A 180 3.27 -14.38 -11.41
CA VAL A 180 1.94 -14.54 -10.82
C VAL A 180 0.91 -13.77 -11.64
N LYS A 181 -0.13 -14.46 -12.10
CA LYS A 181 -1.23 -13.86 -12.87
C LYS A 181 -2.58 -14.05 -12.20
N LEU A 182 -3.41 -13.01 -12.24
CA LEU A 182 -4.81 -13.07 -11.83
C LEU A 182 -5.67 -13.62 -12.96
N ASN A 183 -6.41 -14.71 -12.72
CA ASN A 183 -7.33 -15.35 -13.68
C ASN A 183 -6.72 -15.58 -15.08
N ARG A 184 -5.39 -15.81 -15.14
CA ARG A 184 -4.56 -15.91 -16.37
C ARG A 184 -4.51 -14.64 -17.24
N GLY A 185 -5.08 -13.54 -16.77
CA GLY A 185 -5.02 -12.23 -17.41
C GLY A 185 -3.73 -11.49 -17.08
N ALA A 186 -3.85 -10.39 -16.35
CA ALA A 186 -2.73 -9.51 -16.02
C ALA A 186 -1.70 -10.19 -15.12
N THR A 187 -0.42 -9.87 -15.36
CA THR A 187 0.67 -10.19 -14.43
C THR A 187 0.59 -9.23 -13.25
N LEU A 188 0.51 -9.79 -12.04
CA LEU A 188 0.46 -9.04 -10.79
C LEU A 188 1.87 -8.76 -10.25
N THR A 189 2.71 -9.79 -10.25
CA THR A 189 4.08 -9.71 -9.71
C THR A 189 4.97 -10.83 -10.27
N THR A 190 6.27 -10.69 -10.08
CA THR A 190 7.29 -11.69 -10.38
C THR A 190 8.33 -11.74 -9.27
N PHE A 191 8.79 -12.94 -8.93
CA PHE A 191 9.89 -13.17 -7.99
C PHE A 191 10.70 -14.39 -8.42
N THR A 192 11.83 -14.66 -7.76
CA THR A 192 12.71 -15.79 -8.08
C THR A 192 12.73 -16.82 -6.97
N THR A 193 12.71 -18.11 -7.32
CA THR A 193 12.92 -19.20 -6.36
C THR A 193 14.37 -19.26 -5.89
N ASP A 194 14.58 -19.81 -4.70
CA ASP A 194 15.92 -20.09 -4.19
C ASP A 194 16.59 -21.28 -4.93
N ALA A 195 17.80 -21.63 -4.51
CA ALA A 195 18.57 -22.75 -5.07
C ALA A 195 17.90 -24.13 -4.85
N ALA A 196 16.91 -24.21 -3.95
CA ALA A 196 16.12 -25.42 -3.70
C ALA A 196 14.75 -25.37 -4.41
N GLY A 197 14.44 -24.32 -5.17
CA GLY A 197 13.15 -24.18 -5.84
C GLY A 197 12.00 -23.74 -4.94
N SER A 198 12.31 -23.00 -3.87
CA SER A 198 11.34 -22.52 -2.88
C SER A 198 11.29 -20.99 -2.81
N PHE A 199 10.18 -20.47 -2.29
CA PHE A 199 9.98 -19.05 -1.95
C PHE A 199 9.05 -18.95 -0.74
N SER A 200 9.16 -17.87 0.05
CA SER A 200 8.40 -17.73 1.29
C SER A 200 7.96 -16.29 1.53
N GLY A 201 6.67 -16.12 1.80
CA GLY A 201 6.11 -14.84 2.22
C GLY A 201 6.00 -13.79 1.11
N GLU A 202 6.11 -14.19 -0.15
CA GLU A 202 6.10 -13.29 -1.30
C GLU A 202 4.76 -12.55 -1.40
N ALA A 203 4.83 -11.23 -1.53
CA ALA A 203 3.64 -10.39 -1.61
C ALA A 203 3.03 -10.44 -3.02
N VAL A 204 1.76 -10.83 -3.10
CA VAL A 204 0.98 -10.85 -4.34
C VAL A 204 -0.11 -9.79 -4.25
N PRO A 205 0.03 -8.64 -4.94
CA PRO A 205 -0.95 -7.56 -4.88
C PRO A 205 -2.24 -7.94 -5.61
N VAL A 206 -3.38 -7.62 -5.01
CA VAL A 206 -4.71 -7.73 -5.62
C VAL A 206 -5.14 -6.33 -6.06
N PRO A 207 -5.37 -6.07 -7.36
CA PRO A 207 -5.78 -4.75 -7.83
C PRO A 207 -7.06 -4.22 -7.16
N ASP A 208 -7.12 -2.91 -6.90
CA ASP A 208 -8.24 -2.21 -6.25
C ASP A 208 -9.58 -2.39 -6.99
N ASP A 209 -9.51 -2.60 -8.31
CA ASP A 209 -10.66 -2.77 -9.20
C ASP A 209 -11.07 -4.25 -9.41
N THR A 210 -10.45 -5.18 -8.67
CA THR A 210 -10.83 -6.59 -8.73
C THR A 210 -12.23 -6.77 -8.14
N GLU A 211 -13.15 -7.33 -8.94
CA GLU A 211 -14.53 -7.61 -8.50
C GLU A 211 -14.54 -8.55 -7.28
N ALA A 212 -15.56 -8.44 -6.43
CA ALA A 212 -15.73 -9.38 -5.33
C ALA A 212 -16.18 -10.76 -5.85
N GLY A 213 -15.60 -11.83 -5.30
CA GLY A 213 -15.93 -13.19 -5.71
C GLY A 213 -14.74 -14.14 -5.70
N SER A 214 -14.93 -15.30 -6.33
CA SER A 214 -13.89 -16.32 -6.45
C SER A 214 -12.95 -15.99 -7.61
N HIS A 215 -11.65 -16.02 -7.33
CA HIS A 215 -10.60 -15.79 -8.29
C HIS A 215 -9.50 -16.85 -8.17
N THR A 216 -8.59 -16.88 -9.15
CA THR A 216 -7.46 -17.81 -9.17
C THR A 216 -6.16 -17.08 -9.45
N LEU A 217 -5.18 -17.25 -8.58
CA LEU A 217 -3.79 -16.89 -8.85
C LEU A 217 -3.10 -18.03 -9.59
N ASN A 218 -2.43 -17.73 -10.69
CA ASN A 218 -1.67 -18.71 -11.47
C ASN A 218 -0.18 -18.41 -11.30
N PHE A 219 0.53 -19.30 -10.61
CA PHE A 219 1.99 -19.22 -10.43
C PHE A 219 2.66 -19.99 -11.56
N LEU A 220 3.30 -19.28 -12.47
CA LEU A 220 3.89 -19.80 -13.70
C LEU A 220 5.42 -19.77 -13.59
N ALA A 221 6.08 -20.86 -13.96
CA ALA A 221 7.54 -20.93 -14.01
C ALA A 221 8.02 -21.65 -15.28
N ALA A 222 9.34 -21.68 -15.48
CA ALA A 222 9.96 -22.37 -16.61
C ALA A 222 9.58 -23.87 -16.67
N GLY A 223 9.69 -24.47 -17.86
CA GLY A 223 9.36 -25.89 -18.05
C GLY A 223 7.85 -26.20 -18.08
N GLY A 224 6.99 -25.18 -18.26
CA GLY A 224 5.54 -25.36 -18.35
C GLY A 224 4.84 -25.51 -16.99
N VAL A 225 5.53 -25.22 -15.89
CA VAL A 225 4.96 -25.27 -14.54
C VAL A 225 3.87 -24.21 -14.39
N SER A 226 2.69 -24.64 -13.95
CA SER A 226 1.54 -23.77 -13.66
C SER A 226 0.79 -24.29 -12.44
N VAL A 227 0.85 -23.53 -11.33
CA VAL A 227 0.12 -23.85 -10.09
C VAL A 227 -1.05 -22.87 -9.93
N PRO A 228 -2.31 -23.29 -10.18
CA PRO A 228 -3.48 -22.48 -9.89
C PRO A 228 -3.83 -22.57 -8.40
N VAL A 229 -4.03 -21.42 -7.76
CA VAL A 229 -4.41 -21.31 -6.35
C VAL A 229 -5.68 -20.46 -6.26
N PRO A 230 -6.83 -21.04 -5.82
CA PRO A 230 -8.04 -20.27 -5.65
C PRO A 230 -7.93 -19.36 -4.41
N PHE A 231 -8.58 -18.21 -4.48
CA PHE A 231 -8.80 -17.32 -3.35
C PHE A 231 -10.10 -16.54 -3.55
N THR A 232 -10.58 -15.90 -2.50
CA THR A 232 -11.79 -15.06 -2.55
C THR A 232 -11.41 -13.61 -2.36
N VAL A 233 -11.80 -12.76 -3.32
CA VAL A 233 -11.85 -11.32 -3.07
C VAL A 233 -13.12 -11.08 -2.30
N VAL A 234 -12.98 -10.74 -1.02
CA VAL A 234 -14.13 -10.31 -0.24
C VAL A 234 -14.51 -8.91 -0.68
N ALA A 235 -15.81 -8.67 -0.85
CA ALA A 235 -16.29 -7.31 -0.92
C ALA A 235 -15.76 -6.59 0.34
N GLU A 236 -15.12 -5.43 0.15
CA GLU A 236 -14.92 -4.50 1.25
C GLU A 236 -16.25 -4.44 2.02
N PRO A 237 -16.26 -4.70 3.34
CA PRO A 237 -17.50 -4.65 4.12
C PRO A 237 -18.13 -3.32 3.81
N GLY A 238 -19.25 -3.36 3.06
CA GLY A 238 -19.72 -2.24 2.25
C GLY A 238 -19.45 -0.95 2.97
N GLY A 239 -18.45 -0.20 2.49
CA GLY A 239 -17.96 0.97 3.20
C GLY A 239 -19.16 1.86 3.43
N ALA A 240 -19.66 1.88 4.66
CA ALA A 240 -20.65 2.85 5.07
C ALA A 240 -19.91 4.18 5.00
N SER A 241 -20.06 4.88 3.87
CA SER A 241 -19.61 6.25 3.77
C SER A 241 -20.54 7.07 4.66
N THR A 242 -20.21 7.15 5.95
CA THR A 242 -20.66 8.25 6.78
C THR A 242 -19.86 9.46 6.34
N SER A 243 -20.49 10.33 5.58
CA SER A 243 -20.01 11.70 5.47
C SER A 243 -20.23 12.36 6.82
N ILE A 244 -19.14 12.56 7.58
CA ILE A 244 -19.17 13.51 8.68
C ILE A 244 -19.13 14.89 8.02
N THR A 245 -20.27 15.55 7.91
CA THR A 245 -20.28 16.98 7.60
C THR A 245 -19.71 17.70 8.83
N ILE A 246 -18.42 18.06 8.77
CA ILE A 246 -17.84 19.01 9.71
C ILE A 246 -18.34 20.40 9.30
N THR A 247 -19.53 20.75 9.75
CA THR A 247 -20.03 22.12 9.64
C THR A 247 -19.40 22.95 10.73
N THR A 248 -18.46 23.82 10.36
CA THR A 248 -18.19 25.01 11.17
C THR A 248 -19.20 26.07 10.77
N VAL A 249 -19.90 26.64 11.75
CA VAL A 249 -20.60 27.91 11.54
C VAL A 249 -19.56 28.97 11.84
N VAL A 250 -19.04 29.63 10.80
CA VAL A 250 -18.37 30.92 11.03
C VAL A 250 -19.48 31.89 11.37
N SER A 251 -19.71 32.07 12.67
CA SER A 251 -20.62 33.10 13.15
C SER A 251 -20.19 34.45 12.59
N ASP A 252 -21.17 35.33 12.31
CA ASP A 252 -20.96 36.70 11.81
C ASP A 252 -20.39 37.64 12.90
N THR A 253 -19.52 37.11 13.75
CA THR A 253 -18.90 37.79 14.90
C THR A 253 -17.67 38.61 14.51
N GLY A 254 -17.43 38.81 13.22
CA GLY A 254 -16.42 39.76 12.75
C GLY A 254 -16.81 41.18 13.13
N ALA A 255 -15.83 41.99 13.55
CA ALA A 255 -16.03 43.40 13.86
C ALA A 255 -15.14 44.27 12.96
N LEU A 256 -15.55 45.53 12.79
CA LEU A 256 -14.67 46.60 12.32
C LEU A 256 -14.00 47.22 13.55
N SER A 257 -12.67 47.28 13.55
CA SER A 257 -11.90 47.95 14.60
C SER A 257 -10.95 49.00 14.03
N LEU A 258 -10.72 50.05 14.81
CA LEU A 258 -9.85 51.17 14.50
C LEU A 258 -8.87 51.38 15.65
N ARG A 259 -7.58 51.49 15.35
CA ARG A 259 -6.53 51.75 16.33
C ARG A 259 -5.48 52.70 15.74
N ALA A 260 -5.05 53.69 16.51
CA ALA A 260 -3.87 54.49 16.19
C ALA A 260 -2.67 54.00 17.03
N ASP A 261 -1.47 54.02 16.44
CA ASP A 261 -0.25 53.55 17.10
C ASP A 261 0.27 54.49 18.19
N ALA A 262 -0.12 55.77 18.12
CA ALA A 262 0.09 56.76 19.17
C ALA A 262 -1.15 57.63 19.37
N ASN A 263 -1.30 58.19 20.58
CA ASN A 263 -2.41 59.06 20.96
C ASN A 263 -2.06 60.56 20.96
N SER A 264 -0.88 60.91 20.45
CA SER A 264 -0.41 62.30 20.35
C SER A 264 0.48 62.51 19.13
N VAL A 265 0.46 63.73 18.59
CA VAL A 265 1.33 64.18 17.50
C VAL A 265 1.92 65.52 17.90
N LEU A 266 3.23 65.65 17.78
CA LEU A 266 3.92 66.93 17.90
C LEU A 266 4.23 67.44 16.50
N LEU A 267 3.74 68.63 16.17
CA LEU A 267 4.12 69.31 14.92
C LEU A 267 5.47 70.02 15.08
N SER A 268 6.16 70.23 13.96
CA SER A 268 7.39 71.00 13.90
C SER A 268 7.20 72.45 14.35
N ASN A 269 8.30 73.09 14.76
CA ASN A 269 8.27 74.50 15.16
C ASN A 269 7.77 75.38 14.00
N PRO A 270 6.79 76.28 14.23
CA PRO A 270 6.21 77.10 13.18
C PRO A 270 7.28 77.93 12.45
N GLN A 271 7.31 77.84 11.13
CA GLN A 271 8.16 78.66 10.26
C GLN A 271 7.29 79.64 9.46
N VAL A 272 7.80 80.83 9.14
CA VAL A 272 7.10 81.77 8.27
C VAL A 272 7.05 81.20 6.85
N SER A 273 5.89 81.28 6.19
CA SER A 273 5.73 80.85 4.79
C SER A 273 6.63 81.67 3.86
N PRO A 274 7.04 81.13 2.69
CA PRO A 274 7.79 81.90 1.70
C PRO A 274 7.07 83.17 1.23
N GLU A 275 5.73 83.15 1.22
CA GLU A 275 4.87 84.28 0.86
C GLU A 275 4.71 85.31 2.00
N LEU A 276 5.30 85.03 3.18
CA LEU A 276 5.28 85.88 4.38
C LEU A 276 3.88 86.16 4.95
N ASP A 277 2.90 85.31 4.62
CA ASP A 277 1.49 85.49 4.94
C ASP A 277 0.96 84.51 6.00
N ALA A 278 1.76 83.50 6.38
CA ALA A 278 1.36 82.45 7.33
C ALA A 278 2.53 81.92 8.18
N LEU A 279 2.18 81.26 9.29
CA LEU A 279 3.06 80.39 10.06
C LEU A 279 2.69 78.93 9.76
N VAL A 280 3.65 78.14 9.32
CA VAL A 280 3.46 76.75 8.89
C VAL A 280 4.19 75.80 9.83
N SER A 281 3.45 74.81 10.33
CA SER A 281 3.95 73.67 11.08
C SER A 281 3.53 72.37 10.37
N THR A 282 4.43 71.39 10.34
CA THR A 282 4.21 70.11 9.67
C THR A 282 4.38 68.94 10.63
N GLY A 283 3.75 67.82 10.33
CA GLY A 283 3.90 66.57 11.08
C GLY A 283 3.32 65.40 10.30
N ALA A 284 3.30 64.22 10.92
CA ALA A 284 2.66 63.04 10.38
C ALA A 284 1.64 62.50 11.40
N LEU A 285 0.51 62.04 10.90
CA LEU A 285 -0.43 61.25 11.68
C LEU A 285 0.25 59.91 12.04
N PRO A 286 0.12 59.39 13.28
CA PRO A 286 0.59 58.05 13.60
C PRO A 286 -0.19 57.05 12.78
N THR A 287 0.43 55.92 12.43
CA THR A 287 -0.23 54.85 11.69
C THR A 287 -1.56 54.49 12.32
N VAL A 288 -2.61 54.50 11.49
CA VAL A 288 -3.98 54.13 11.83
C VAL A 288 -4.26 52.77 11.23
N THR A 289 -4.38 51.76 12.10
CA THR A 289 -4.75 50.39 11.73
C THR A 289 -6.26 50.23 11.70
N VAL A 290 -6.79 49.78 10.57
CA VAL A 290 -8.19 49.40 10.37
C VAL A 290 -8.25 47.90 10.15
N SER A 291 -9.00 47.18 10.99
CA SER A 291 -9.21 45.73 10.80
C SER A 291 -10.69 45.45 10.61
N ASP A 292 -11.05 44.90 9.45
CA ASP A 292 -12.41 44.43 9.16
C ASP A 292 -12.43 42.91 9.04
N LEU A 293 -13.08 42.28 10.02
CA LEU A 293 -13.31 40.83 10.04
C LEU A 293 -14.76 40.45 9.73
N ARG A 294 -15.65 41.43 9.48
CA ARG A 294 -17.09 41.20 9.21
C ARG A 294 -17.24 40.29 7.99
N ALA A 295 -18.00 39.21 8.12
CA ALA A 295 -18.09 38.21 7.04
C ALA A 295 -18.90 38.76 5.84
N ALA A 296 -19.85 39.66 6.09
CA ALA A 296 -20.65 40.33 5.06
C ALA A 296 -19.84 41.29 4.15
N ASP A 297 -18.62 41.67 4.53
CA ASP A 297 -17.74 42.60 3.80
C ASP A 297 -18.46 43.83 3.21
N PRO A 298 -19.17 44.63 4.04
CA PRO A 298 -19.95 45.77 3.54
C PRO A 298 -19.08 46.92 3.03
N GLY A 299 -17.76 46.82 3.16
CA GLY A 299 -16.83 47.94 3.00
C GLY A 299 -16.74 48.79 4.26
N TRP A 300 -15.82 49.75 4.27
CA TRP A 300 -15.65 50.68 5.37
C TRP A 300 -15.11 52.04 4.92
N SER A 301 -15.33 53.05 5.75
CA SER A 301 -14.70 54.37 5.60
C SER A 301 -14.15 54.86 6.94
N VAL A 302 -12.96 55.45 6.92
CA VAL A 302 -12.38 56.17 8.06
C VAL A 302 -12.35 57.65 7.74
N SER A 303 -12.85 58.47 8.65
CA SER A 303 -12.82 59.93 8.56
C SER A 303 -12.21 60.56 9.82
N GLY A 304 -11.60 61.73 9.67
CA GLY A 304 -11.02 62.52 10.76
C GLY A 304 -11.57 63.94 10.80
N GLN A 305 -11.72 64.48 12.00
CA GLN A 305 -12.05 65.88 12.25
C GLN A 305 -11.34 66.40 13.50
N VAL A 306 -11.10 67.70 13.57
CA VAL A 306 -10.47 68.38 14.73
C VAL A 306 -11.36 69.48 15.27
N GLY A 307 -11.25 69.74 16.57
CA GLY A 307 -11.74 70.98 17.17
C GLY A 307 -10.77 72.15 16.95
N ASP A 308 -11.15 73.31 17.46
CA ASP A 308 -10.25 74.47 17.52
C ASP A 308 -9.06 74.18 18.44
N PHE A 309 -7.89 74.67 18.08
CA PHE A 309 -6.72 74.57 18.94
C PHE A 309 -6.83 75.63 20.04
N THR A 310 -6.56 75.24 21.28
CA THR A 310 -6.65 76.12 22.45
C THR A 310 -5.31 76.21 23.16
N GLY A 311 -4.97 77.41 23.63
CA GLY A 311 -3.77 77.67 24.44
C GLY A 311 -3.99 78.89 25.34
N ALA A 312 -3.09 79.13 26.30
CA ALA A 312 -3.17 80.29 27.20
C ALA A 312 -3.16 81.63 26.44
N ALA A 313 -2.57 81.66 25.24
CA ALA A 313 -2.44 82.83 24.39
C ALA A 313 -3.63 83.06 23.45
N GLY A 314 -4.60 82.12 23.36
CA GLY A 314 -5.80 82.28 22.54
C GLY A 314 -6.30 80.98 21.90
N THR A 315 -7.00 81.12 20.77
CA THR A 315 -7.52 80.00 19.97
C THR A 315 -7.08 80.11 18.52
N ILE A 316 -6.94 78.97 17.85
CA ILE A 316 -6.71 78.87 16.41
C ILE A 316 -7.82 78.00 15.83
N ASP A 317 -8.52 78.50 14.83
CA ASP A 317 -9.61 77.76 14.20
C ASP A 317 -9.10 76.45 13.57
N GLY A 318 -9.77 75.33 13.85
CA GLY A 318 -9.38 74.00 13.37
C GLY A 318 -9.28 73.89 11.85
N LYS A 319 -9.92 74.80 11.08
CA LYS A 319 -9.80 74.86 9.61
C LYS A 319 -8.37 75.11 9.14
N HIS A 320 -7.49 75.61 10.01
CA HIS A 320 -6.09 75.85 9.67
C HIS A 320 -5.25 74.57 9.61
N LEU A 321 -5.76 73.43 10.09
CA LEU A 321 -5.11 72.13 9.94
C LEU A 321 -5.63 71.42 8.68
N GLY A 322 -4.74 71.21 7.70
CA GLY A 322 -4.94 70.34 6.55
C GLY A 322 -4.24 68.99 6.71
N TRP A 323 -4.55 68.05 5.82
CA TRP A 323 -3.85 66.78 5.75
C TRP A 323 -3.75 66.22 4.33
N THR A 324 -2.86 65.26 4.14
CA THR A 324 -2.70 64.48 2.90
C THR A 324 -2.71 63.00 3.28
N PRO A 325 -3.87 62.31 3.18
CA PRO A 325 -3.98 60.89 3.49
C PRO A 325 -3.14 60.00 2.58
N GLU A 326 -2.66 58.89 3.11
CA GLU A 326 -1.94 57.87 2.35
C GLU A 326 -2.24 56.45 2.85
N LEU A 327 -2.06 55.48 1.96
CA LEU A 327 -2.10 54.06 2.28
C LEU A 327 -0.67 53.57 2.51
N GLU A 328 -0.38 53.10 3.72
CA GLU A 328 0.93 52.55 4.06
C GLU A 328 1.01 51.04 3.74
N GLU A 329 -0.05 50.30 4.10
CA GLU A 329 -0.10 48.84 3.94
C GLU A 329 -1.56 48.36 3.80
N ALA A 330 -1.78 47.32 2.99
CA ALA A 330 -3.07 46.62 2.90
C ALA A 330 -2.85 45.11 2.85
N ALA A 331 -3.75 44.35 3.49
CA ALA A 331 -3.70 42.90 3.45
C ALA A 331 -3.94 42.34 2.03
N PRO A 332 -3.42 41.15 1.69
CA PRO A 332 -3.70 40.51 0.40
C PRO A 332 -5.21 40.39 0.13
N GLY A 333 -5.65 40.84 -1.05
CA GLY A 333 -7.05 40.82 -1.46
C GLY A 333 -7.88 42.01 -0.97
N GLN A 334 -7.32 42.87 -0.12
CA GLN A 334 -7.94 44.12 0.30
C GLN A 334 -7.62 45.23 -0.72
N THR A 335 -8.60 46.06 -1.07
CA THR A 335 -8.39 47.23 -1.93
C THR A 335 -8.79 48.49 -1.18
N VAL A 336 -7.80 49.25 -0.73
CA VAL A 336 -7.98 50.47 0.04
C VAL A 336 -7.60 51.68 -0.79
N VAL A 337 -8.42 52.72 -0.74
CA VAL A 337 -8.20 54.00 -1.41
C VAL A 337 -8.02 55.06 -0.34
N ALA A 338 -6.87 55.74 -0.36
CA ALA A 338 -6.60 56.89 0.50
C ALA A 338 -7.56 58.06 0.17
N GLY A 339 -7.93 58.83 1.18
CA GLY A 339 -8.77 60.02 1.01
C GLY A 339 -8.08 61.13 0.21
N SER A 340 -8.87 62.06 -0.32
CA SER A 340 -8.31 63.22 -1.04
C SER A 340 -7.59 64.18 -0.08
N PRO A 341 -6.50 64.82 -0.52
CA PRO A 341 -5.83 65.85 0.28
C PRO A 341 -6.78 67.01 0.60
N VAL A 342 -6.70 67.52 1.84
CA VAL A 342 -7.47 68.68 2.31
C VAL A 342 -6.50 69.78 2.70
N ALA A 343 -6.53 70.90 1.96
CA ALA A 343 -5.63 72.02 2.20
C ALA A 343 -5.98 72.78 3.50
N ALA A 344 -4.95 73.25 4.18
CA ALA A 344 -5.11 74.17 5.31
C ALA A 344 -5.89 75.43 4.89
N GLY A 345 -6.78 75.90 5.75
CA GLY A 345 -7.75 76.99 5.48
C GLY A 345 -9.17 76.48 5.20
N THR A 346 -9.30 75.33 4.51
CA THR A 346 -10.54 74.54 4.46
C THR A 346 -10.57 73.55 5.63
N GLY A 347 -9.47 72.79 5.75
CA GLY A 347 -9.04 72.01 6.91
C GLY A 347 -10.04 71.03 7.51
N LEU A 348 -9.63 70.46 8.64
CA LEU A 348 -10.31 69.32 9.27
C LEU A 348 -11.36 69.74 10.31
N LYS A 349 -11.78 71.00 10.33
CA LYS A 349 -12.93 71.43 11.16
C LYS A 349 -14.24 70.85 10.64
N SER A 350 -14.31 70.58 9.34
CA SER A 350 -15.29 69.68 8.74
C SER A 350 -14.62 68.33 8.51
N GLY A 351 -15.29 67.24 8.89
CA GLY A 351 -14.71 65.90 8.76
C GLY A 351 -14.33 65.57 7.32
N ALA A 352 -13.17 64.95 7.15
CA ALA A 352 -12.65 64.49 5.87
C ALA A 352 -12.26 63.02 5.93
N THR A 353 -12.29 62.34 4.79
CA THR A 353 -11.95 60.91 4.69
C THR A 353 -10.42 60.72 4.76
N LEU A 354 -9.98 59.76 5.58
CA LEU A 354 -8.61 59.26 5.65
C LEU A 354 -8.40 58.10 4.66
N GLY A 355 -9.35 57.16 4.60
CA GLY A 355 -9.30 56.04 3.68
C GLY A 355 -10.61 55.29 3.60
N THR A 356 -10.80 54.55 2.51
CA THR A 356 -12.02 53.75 2.26
C THR A 356 -11.68 52.41 1.64
N ALA A 357 -12.53 51.42 1.88
CA ALA A 357 -12.57 50.19 1.11
C ALA A 357 -14.02 49.93 0.67
N ALA A 358 -14.21 49.60 -0.60
CA ALA A 358 -15.53 49.28 -1.13
C ALA A 358 -16.06 47.94 -0.60
N ALA A 359 -17.37 47.72 -0.70
CA ALA A 359 -17.99 46.45 -0.39
C ALA A 359 -17.35 45.31 -1.19
N GLY A 360 -17.07 44.18 -0.52
CA GLY A 360 -16.38 43.02 -1.10
C GLY A 360 -14.86 43.19 -1.25
N SER A 361 -14.27 44.27 -0.72
CA SER A 361 -12.82 44.53 -0.77
C SER A 361 -12.27 45.10 0.54
N GLY A 362 -13.08 45.13 1.60
CA GLY A 362 -12.74 45.72 2.89
C GLY A 362 -12.12 44.77 3.89
N ARG A 363 -12.36 43.46 3.74
CA ARG A 363 -11.87 42.44 4.69
C ARG A 363 -10.35 42.38 4.78
N GLY A 364 -9.85 42.26 6.00
CA GLY A 364 -8.42 42.23 6.32
C GLY A 364 -7.99 43.45 7.14
N THR A 365 -6.68 43.68 7.20
CA THR A 365 -6.08 44.78 7.97
C THR A 365 -5.35 45.74 7.05
N ALA A 366 -5.68 47.03 7.16
CA ALA A 366 -5.04 48.13 6.45
C ALA A 366 -4.37 49.09 7.43
N LYS A 367 -3.30 49.74 6.99
CA LYS A 367 -2.60 50.81 7.71
C LYS A 367 -2.64 52.09 6.90
N LEU A 368 -3.17 53.13 7.50
CA LEU A 368 -3.34 54.45 6.91
C LEU A 368 -2.44 55.46 7.63
N GLY A 369 -1.85 56.36 6.86
CA GLY A 369 -1.09 57.51 7.35
C GLY A 369 -1.68 58.81 6.82
N ALA A 370 -1.14 59.94 7.30
CA ALA A 370 -1.37 61.23 6.65
C ALA A 370 -0.27 62.23 6.99
N GLY A 371 0.18 63.00 6.01
CA GLY A 371 0.93 64.24 6.29
C GLY A 371 0.00 65.30 6.87
N LEU A 372 0.41 65.99 7.93
CA LEU A 372 -0.33 67.08 8.56
C LEU A 372 0.35 68.42 8.30
N GLU A 373 -0.44 69.43 7.98
CA GLU A 373 0.03 70.82 7.83
C GLU A 373 -0.91 71.78 8.56
N LEU A 374 -0.36 72.51 9.52
CA LEU A 374 -1.06 73.59 10.22
C LEU A 374 -0.56 74.94 9.67
N ARG A 375 -1.42 75.65 8.93
CA ARG A 375 -1.11 76.96 8.33
C ARG A 375 -1.92 78.07 9.02
N MET A 376 -1.27 78.78 9.93
CA MET A 376 -1.87 79.77 10.83
C MET A 376 -1.62 81.20 10.34
N PRO A 377 -2.48 82.17 10.67
CA PRO A 377 -2.17 83.59 10.46
C PRO A 377 -0.90 84.02 11.20
N THR A 378 -0.13 84.95 10.64
CA THR A 378 1.07 85.54 11.30
C THR A 378 0.75 86.35 12.56
N THR A 379 -0.53 86.67 12.79
CA THR A 379 -1.02 87.37 13.98
C THR A 379 -1.28 86.46 15.18
N VAL A 380 -1.10 85.15 15.05
CA VAL A 380 -1.28 84.21 16.17
C VAL A 380 -0.23 84.49 17.23
N ALA A 381 -0.68 84.69 18.48
CA ALA A 381 0.21 84.98 19.60
C ALA A 381 1.10 83.78 19.93
N PRO A 382 2.38 83.99 20.28
CA PRO A 382 3.28 82.91 20.70
C PRO A 382 2.73 82.14 21.91
N GLY A 383 2.75 80.82 21.85
CA GLY A 383 2.26 79.96 22.92
C GLY A 383 2.12 78.50 22.45
N SER A 384 1.85 77.61 23.40
CA SER A 384 1.48 76.23 23.09
C SER A 384 -0.04 76.14 22.87
N TYR A 385 -0.43 75.44 21.82
CA TYR A 385 -1.83 75.18 21.48
C TYR A 385 -2.02 73.67 21.26
N SER A 386 -3.16 73.15 21.69
CA SER A 386 -3.53 71.74 21.49
C SER A 386 -4.98 71.61 21.03
N THR A 387 -5.26 70.54 20.31
CA THR A 387 -6.62 70.13 19.90
C THR A 387 -6.74 68.62 20.02
N THR A 388 -7.97 68.10 19.91
CA THR A 388 -8.23 66.67 19.79
C THR A 388 -8.69 66.36 18.37
N MET A 389 -8.05 65.38 17.74
CA MET A 389 -8.54 64.77 16.51
C MET A 389 -9.40 63.57 16.84
N THR A 390 -10.60 63.52 16.27
CA THR A 390 -11.49 62.36 16.33
C THR A 390 -11.45 61.62 15.01
N LEU A 391 -11.03 60.35 15.05
CA LEU A 391 -11.14 59.43 13.93
C LEU A 391 -12.39 58.56 14.12
N THR A 392 -13.15 58.34 13.06
CA THR A 392 -14.37 57.53 13.06
C THR A 392 -14.31 56.53 11.92
N ALA A 393 -14.62 55.26 12.21
CA ALA A 393 -14.73 54.19 11.23
C ALA A 393 -16.18 53.69 11.15
N ILE A 394 -16.71 53.49 9.94
CA ILE A 394 -18.08 53.02 9.66
C ILE A 394 -18.02 51.85 8.68
#